data_AF-A0A191HTE3-F1
#
_entry.id   AF-A0A191HTE3-F1
#
_cell.length_a   1.000
_cell.length_b   1.000
_cell.length_c   1.000
_cell.angle_alpha   90.00
_cell.angle_beta   90.00
_cell.angle_gamma   90.00
#
_symmetry.space_group_name_H-M   'P 1'
#
loop_
_entity.id
_entity.type
_entity.pdbx_description
1 polymer ?
#
loop_
_entity_poly.entity_id
_entity_poly.type
_entity_poly.pdbx_seq_one_letter_code
_entity_poly.pdbx_strand_id
1 'polypeptide(L)'
;MKSAYAAKCIQEEMINYSGSYNRGVKRADFLVLREIKAPSVLLEVGFLSNPSDAALLKDSNYRTRVVNGIVQGIYRFYSIYY
;
A
#
# COMPACT_ATOMS: atom_id res chain seq x y z
N MET A 1 -5.52 15.47 4.82
CA MET A 1 -6.23 14.52 5.72
C MET A 1 -6.63 13.23 4.99
N LYS A 2 -7.41 13.29 3.90
CA LYS A 2 -7.88 12.08 3.18
C LYS A 2 -6.75 11.13 2.71
N SER A 3 -5.68 11.64 2.09
CA SER A 3 -4.55 10.80 1.64
C SER A 3 -3.86 10.06 2.78
N ALA A 4 -3.69 10.70 3.94
CA ALA A 4 -3.08 10.06 5.11
C ALA A 4 -3.96 8.94 5.67
N TYR A 5 -5.28 9.12 5.65
CA TYR A 5 -6.22 8.07 6.04
C TYR A 5 -6.25 6.91 5.03
N ALA A 6 -6.30 7.22 3.73
CA ALA A 6 -6.20 6.23 2.66
C ALA A 6 -4.90 5.39 2.80
N ALA A 7 -3.77 6.06 3.02
CA ALA A 7 -2.49 5.39 3.23
C ALA A 7 -2.51 4.47 4.46
N LYS A 8 -3.15 4.90 5.57
CA LYS A 8 -3.29 4.08 6.77
C LYS A 8 -4.13 2.83 6.49
N CYS A 9 -5.31 2.97 5.91
CA CYS A 9 -6.19 1.84 5.58
C CYS A 9 -5.49 0.84 4.65
N ILE A 10 -4.85 1.34 3.59
CA ILE A 10 -4.15 0.48 2.63
C ILE A 10 -2.93 -0.20 3.26
N GLN A 11 -2.13 0.52 4.07
CA GLN A 11 -0.97 -0.06 4.74
C GLN A 11 -1.38 -1.17 5.72
N GLU A 12 -2.42 -0.97 6.53
CA GLU A 12 -2.90 -1.98 7.48
C GLU A 12 -3.37 -3.25 6.75
N GLU A 13 -4.25 -3.12 5.75
CA GLU A 13 -4.80 -4.27 5.04
C GLU A 13 -3.75 -4.98 4.18
N MET A 14 -2.88 -4.24 3.49
CA MET A 14 -1.80 -4.84 2.70
C MET A 14 -0.92 -5.73 3.57
N ILE A 15 -0.53 -5.28 4.77
CA ILE A 15 0.28 -6.05 5.71
C ILE A 15 -0.49 -7.26 6.25
N ASN A 16 -1.75 -7.09 6.63
CA ASN A 16 -2.59 -8.17 7.14
C ASN A 16 -2.70 -9.34 6.14
N TYR A 17 -2.83 -9.03 4.84
CA TYR A 17 -2.94 -10.05 3.80
C TYR A 17 -1.59 -10.63 3.37
N SER A 18 -0.55 -9.79 3.23
CA SER A 18 0.74 -10.23 2.71
C SER A 18 1.60 -10.93 3.76
N GLY A 19 1.45 -10.58 5.04
CA GLY A 19 2.33 -11.01 6.13
C GLY A 19 3.70 -10.33 6.11
N SER A 20 3.87 -9.26 5.33
CA SER A 20 5.13 -8.53 5.20
C SER A 20 5.43 -7.68 6.44
N TYR A 21 6.67 -7.27 6.61
CA TYR A 21 7.04 -6.38 7.71
C TYR A 21 6.42 -4.98 7.53
N ASN A 22 5.75 -4.47 8.56
CA ASN A 22 5.10 -3.16 8.49
C ASN A 22 6.11 -2.01 8.68
N ARG A 23 6.37 -1.26 7.61
CA ARG A 23 7.27 -0.08 7.62
C ARG A 23 6.55 1.24 7.90
N GLY A 24 5.24 1.19 8.10
CA GLY A 24 4.38 2.34 8.40
C GLY A 24 4.15 3.28 7.21
N VAL A 25 3.29 4.27 7.44
CA VAL A 25 3.00 5.34 6.48
C VAL A 25 4.05 6.45 6.62
N LYS A 26 4.58 6.92 5.49
CA LYS A 26 5.57 8.00 5.43
C LYS A 26 5.09 9.14 4.54
N ARG A 27 5.52 10.36 4.86
CA ARG A 27 5.33 11.54 4.01
C ARG A 27 6.62 11.82 3.27
N ALA A 28 6.52 12.09 1.98
CA ALA A 28 7.62 12.46 1.11
C ALA A 28 7.10 13.34 -0.03
N ASP A 29 7.96 14.18 -0.60
CA ASP A 29 7.61 15.15 -1.64
C ASP A 29 7.81 14.55 -3.05
N PHE A 30 7.05 13.49 -3.34
CA PHE A 30 7.06 12.87 -4.65
C PHE A 30 6.18 13.67 -5.63
N LEU A 31 6.73 13.99 -6.82
CA LEU A 31 6.03 14.70 -7.89
C LEU A 31 4.65 14.07 -8.18
N VAL A 32 4.60 12.74 -8.27
CA VAL A 32 3.37 11.97 -8.56
C VAL A 32 2.30 12.08 -7.48
N LEU A 33 2.66 12.49 -6.26
CA LEU A 33 1.69 12.72 -5.18
C LEU A 33 1.29 14.19 -5.07
N ARG A 34 2.18 15.12 -5.47
CA ARG A 34 1.98 16.57 -5.31
C ARG A 34 1.02 17.18 -6.33
N GLU A 35 1.10 16.74 -7.59
CA GLU A 35 0.33 17.36 -8.69
C GLU A 35 -1.11 16.82 -8.85
N ILE A 36 -1.55 15.93 -7.95
CA ILE A 36 -2.87 15.28 -8.01
C ILE A 36 -3.86 15.98 -7.08
N LYS A 37 -5.03 16.39 -7.62
CA LYS A 37 -6.12 17.07 -6.87
C LYS A 37 -7.05 16.14 -6.08
N ALA A 38 -6.78 14.83 -6.10
CA ALA A 38 -7.53 13.79 -5.39
C ALA A 38 -6.67 13.15 -4.29
N PRO A 39 -7.25 12.39 -3.33
CA PRO A 39 -6.46 11.61 -2.39
C PRO A 39 -5.53 10.64 -3.13
N SER A 40 -4.22 10.76 -2.91
CA SER A 40 -3.17 10.01 -3.61
C SER A 40 -2.21 9.35 -2.61
N VAL A 41 -1.77 8.13 -2.93
CA VAL A 41 -0.79 7.37 -2.14
C VAL A 41 0.19 6.66 -3.07
N LEU A 42 1.43 6.47 -2.62
CA LEU A 42 2.44 5.64 -3.29
C LEU A 42 2.75 4.46 -2.39
N LEU A 43 2.73 3.24 -2.96
CA LEU A 43 2.93 1.99 -2.23
C LEU A 43 4.27 1.37 -2.62
N GLU A 44 5.11 1.13 -1.62
CA GLU A 44 6.33 0.34 -1.77
C GLU A 44 6.05 -1.09 -1.27
N VAL A 45 5.79 -2.02 -2.19
CA VAL A 45 5.30 -3.38 -1.86
C VAL A 45 6.41 -4.40 -1.52
N GLY A 46 7.67 -3.99 -1.65
CA GLY A 46 8.88 -4.78 -1.36
C GLY A 46 10.12 -4.16 -2.00
N PHE A 47 11.31 -4.61 -1.59
CA PHE A 47 12.58 -4.11 -2.12
C PHE A 47 13.26 -5.13 -3.03
N LEU A 48 13.41 -4.84 -4.33
CA LEU A 48 14.13 -5.73 -5.25
C LEU A 48 15.62 -5.91 -4.89
N SER A 49 16.19 -4.96 -4.16
CA SER A 49 17.54 -5.04 -3.61
C SER A 49 17.66 -6.01 -2.42
N ASN A 50 16.55 -6.43 -1.82
CA ASN A 50 16.51 -7.46 -0.80
C ASN A 50 16.17 -8.82 -1.46
N PRO A 51 17.04 -9.83 -1.38
CA PRO A 51 16.80 -11.12 -2.05
C PRO A 51 15.51 -11.82 -1.62
N SER A 52 15.12 -11.70 -0.35
CA SER A 52 13.89 -12.32 0.18
C SER A 52 12.64 -11.65 -0.39
N ASP A 53 12.61 -10.31 -0.40
CA ASP A 53 11.51 -9.56 -1.02
C ASP A 53 11.45 -9.81 -2.53
N ALA A 54 12.60 -9.85 -3.21
CA ALA A 54 12.67 -10.13 -4.65
C ALA A 54 12.12 -11.52 -5.00
N ALA A 55 12.35 -12.53 -4.17
CA ALA A 55 11.77 -13.86 -4.33
C ALA A 55 10.24 -13.84 -4.15
N LEU A 56 9.74 -13.15 -3.12
CA LEU A 56 8.30 -12.97 -2.88
C LEU A 56 7.62 -12.22 -4.03
N LEU A 57 8.24 -11.15 -4.54
CA LEU A 57 7.69 -10.36 -5.65
C LEU A 57 7.56 -11.17 -6.96
N LYS A 58 8.37 -12.23 -7.14
CA LYS A 58 8.25 -13.18 -8.26
C LYS A 58 7.10 -14.19 -8.06
N ASP A 59 6.70 -14.47 -6.83
CA ASP A 59 5.58 -15.37 -6.52
C ASP A 59 4.20 -14.71 -6.81
N SER A 60 3.43 -15.33 -7.70
CA SER A 60 2.06 -14.91 -8.03
C SER A 60 1.10 -14.97 -6.86
N ASN A 61 1.25 -15.93 -5.94
CA ASN A 61 0.39 -16.06 -4.77
C ASN A 61 0.64 -14.92 -3.80
N TYR A 62 1.91 -14.56 -3.56
CA TYR A 62 2.27 -13.38 -2.78
C TYR A 62 1.67 -12.10 -3.41
N ARG A 63 1.86 -11.87 -4.71
CA ARG A 63 1.27 -10.71 -5.40
C ARG A 63 -0.25 -10.66 -5.26
N THR A 64 -0.92 -11.81 -5.37
CA THR A 64 -2.38 -11.90 -5.19
C THR A 64 -2.80 -11.47 -3.79
N ARG A 65 -2.09 -11.91 -2.75
CA ARG A 65 -2.35 -11.47 -1.37
C ARG A 65 -2.15 -9.97 -1.18
N VAL A 66 -1.06 -9.41 -1.73
CA VAL A 66 -0.81 -7.96 -1.70
C VAL A 66 -1.95 -7.18 -2.37
N VAL A 67 -2.39 -7.60 -3.56
CA VAL A 67 -3.50 -6.96 -4.28
C VAL A 67 -4.80 -7.04 -3.49
N ASN A 68 -5.13 -8.20 -2.90
CA ASN A 68 -6.33 -8.34 -2.07
C ASN A 68 -6.32 -7.37 -0.88
N GLY A 69 -5.17 -7.23 -0.21
CA GLY A 69 -5.01 -6.26 0.87
C GLY A 69 -5.16 -4.80 0.39
N ILE A 70 -4.61 -4.45 -0.78
CA ILE A 70 -4.79 -3.11 -1.36
C ILE A 70 -6.26 -2.81 -1.64
N VAL A 71 -6.97 -3.76 -2.28
CA VAL A 71 -8.39 -3.64 -2.59
C VAL A 71 -9.21 -3.47 -1.31
N GLN A 72 -8.96 -4.28 -0.29
CA GLN A 72 -9.64 -4.18 1.00
C GLN A 72 -9.37 -2.83 1.70
N GLY A 73 -8.13 -2.33 1.64
CA GLY A 73 -7.77 -1.02 2.17
C GLY A 73 -8.47 0.13 1.46
N ILE A 74 -8.65 0.02 0.14
CA ILE A 74 -9.45 0.97 -0.64
C ILE A 74 -10.92 0.93 -0.19
N TYR A 75 -11.52 -0.26 -0.06
CA TYR A 75 -12.90 -0.37 0.44
C TYR A 75 -13.08 0.26 1.81
N ARG A 76 -12.16 0.03 2.75
CA ARG A 76 -12.18 0.65 4.09
C ARG A 76 -12.06 2.18 4.04
N PHE A 77 -11.26 2.72 3.12
CA PHE A 77 -11.20 4.17 2.93
C PHE A 77 -12.54 4.72 2.42
N TYR A 78 -13.13 4.06 1.42
CA TYR A 78 -14.39 4.52 0.84
C TYR A 78 -15.54 4.45 1.83
N SER A 79 -15.66 3.37 2.63
CA SER A 79 -16.76 3.20 3.60
C SER A 79 -16.86 4.28 4.69
N ILE A 80 -15.87 5.17 4.80
CA ILE A 80 -15.84 6.27 5.76
C ILE A 80 -16.00 7.63 5.09
N TYR A 81 -15.58 7.76 3.83
CA TYR A 81 -15.60 9.04 3.11
C TYR A 81 -16.70 9.16 2.06
N TYR A 82 -17.39 8.06 1.75
CA TYR A 82 -18.45 7.95 0.74
C TYR A 82 -19.51 6.94 1.20
#